data_AF-A0A2E3W4U3-F1
#
_entry.id   AF-A0A2E3W4U3-F1
#
_cell.length_a   1.000
_cell.length_b   1.000
_cell.length_c   1.000
_cell.angle_alpha   90.00
_cell.angle_beta   90.00
_cell.angle_gamma   90.00
#
_symmetry.space_group_name_H-M   'P 1'
#
loop_
_entity.id
_entity.type
_entity.pdbx_description
1 polymer ?
#
loop_
_entity_poly.entity_id
_entity_poly.type
_entity_poly.pdbx_seq_one_letter_code
_entity_poly.pdbx_strand_id
1 'polypeptide(L)'
;MKSVSLLFCLVLASCASKAPNMLESKFKRVVFEQDSYEKPQFFYAELSNIRASRSIASVAENSLSNKEAYFLGMYKQKIKMEKVLGLSQSNKNYCPAFHNHLLNYKKKLKAASESFSLSKDWKSLADSAQVLSNPMLALPVDSETDLLTYIREESYVDTETVRETFENYYKITKKEVKDLCETGASEGYFVFRNYSKYYSSDRSFNRSEDALKALLKVTPVTNYYLLDSIKVGGASGPDYFERQMFNKLNAQWFKGYVDRLKQPNKNISYIKD
;
A
#
# COMPACT_ATOMS: atom_id res chain seq x y z
N MET A 1 57.02 -19.23 53.66
CA MET A 1 57.11 -18.22 52.59
C MET A 1 56.66 -18.88 51.30
N LYS A 2 55.36 -18.83 51.01
CA LYS A 2 54.72 -18.01 49.95
C LYS A 2 55.12 -18.44 48.53
N SER A 3 54.38 -19.44 48.07
CA SER A 3 54.16 -19.86 46.69
C SER A 3 53.24 -18.85 45.96
N VAL A 4 53.57 -18.51 44.72
CA VAL A 4 52.66 -17.80 43.79
C VAL A 4 52.80 -18.46 42.42
N SER A 5 51.80 -19.26 42.08
CA SER A 5 51.60 -19.86 40.75
C SER A 5 50.71 -18.90 39.96
N LEU A 6 51.24 -18.37 38.85
CA LEU A 6 50.57 -17.36 38.02
C LEU A 6 49.77 -18.08 36.92
N LEU A 7 48.56 -18.49 37.25
CA LEU A 7 47.60 -19.08 36.32
C LEU A 7 46.87 -17.94 35.58
N PHE A 8 47.26 -17.70 34.32
CA PHE A 8 46.63 -16.73 33.43
C PHE A 8 45.31 -17.32 32.90
N CYS A 9 44.20 -17.10 33.62
CA CYS A 9 42.86 -17.40 33.14
C CYS A 9 42.45 -16.38 32.07
N LEU A 10 42.56 -16.76 30.80
CA LEU A 10 41.91 -16.09 29.66
C LEU A 10 40.39 -16.25 29.80
N VAL A 11 39.75 -15.27 30.43
CA VAL A 11 38.30 -15.10 30.39
C VAL A 11 37.94 -14.62 28.99
N LEU A 12 37.54 -15.56 28.11
CA LEU A 12 36.80 -15.28 26.90
C LEU A 12 35.41 -14.76 27.30
N ALA A 13 35.33 -13.47 27.63
CA ALA A 13 34.08 -12.74 27.66
C ALA A 13 33.55 -12.68 26.22
N SER A 14 32.83 -13.74 25.82
CA SER A 14 31.97 -13.69 24.65
C SER A 14 30.86 -12.69 24.98
N CYS A 15 31.10 -11.43 24.61
CA CYS A 15 30.03 -10.48 24.36
C CYS A 15 29.27 -11.00 23.14
N ALA A 16 28.43 -12.02 23.34
CA ALA A 16 27.27 -12.27 22.52
C ALA A 16 26.31 -11.10 22.77
N SER A 17 26.68 -9.92 22.29
CA SER A 17 25.71 -8.88 22.02
C SER A 17 24.72 -9.51 21.08
N LYS A 18 23.53 -9.88 21.59
CA LYS A 18 22.35 -10.07 20.75
C LYS A 18 22.34 -8.85 19.83
N ALA A 19 22.64 -9.07 18.56
CA ALA A 19 22.47 -8.02 17.57
C ALA A 19 21.03 -7.53 17.78
N PRO A 20 20.82 -6.24 18.09
CA PRO A 20 19.47 -5.73 18.25
C PRO A 20 18.70 -6.13 17.00
N ASN A 21 17.51 -6.71 17.18
CA ASN A 21 16.64 -7.14 16.09
C ASN A 21 16.59 -6.00 15.05
N MET A 22 17.28 -6.17 13.92
CA MET A 22 17.38 -5.15 12.86
C MET A 22 16.02 -4.81 12.22
N LEU A 23 14.96 -5.51 12.63
CA LEU A 23 13.58 -5.36 12.20
C LEU A 23 12.79 -4.31 12.99
N GLU A 24 13.14 -4.00 14.23
CA GLU A 24 12.37 -3.05 15.05
C GLU A 24 12.64 -1.57 14.70
N SER A 25 13.69 -1.26 13.94
CA SER A 25 14.16 0.12 13.72
C SER A 25 14.14 0.65 12.28
N LYS A 26 13.48 0.00 11.30
CA LYS A 26 13.65 0.37 9.88
C LYS A 26 12.44 0.91 9.12
N PHE A 27 11.23 0.85 9.67
CA PHE A 27 10.03 1.37 9.01
C PHE A 27 9.15 2.15 9.98
N LYS A 28 8.51 3.20 9.47
CA LYS A 28 7.55 4.05 10.21
C LYS A 28 6.13 3.66 9.81
N ARG A 29 5.14 3.99 10.64
CA ARG A 29 3.71 3.78 10.34
C ARG A 29 3.01 5.13 10.13
N VAL A 30 2.07 5.16 9.20
CA VAL A 30 1.15 6.30 9.08
C VAL A 30 0.16 6.22 10.22
N VAL A 31 0.11 7.24 11.06
CA VAL A 31 -0.83 7.29 12.19
C VAL A 31 -2.15 7.93 11.75
N PHE A 32 -3.24 7.28 12.14
CA PHE A 32 -4.62 7.78 12.03
C PHE A 32 -5.19 7.91 13.43
N GLU A 33 -5.85 9.03 13.69
CA GLU A 33 -6.77 9.15 14.83
C GLU A 33 -8.04 8.40 14.47
N GLN A 34 -8.29 7.27 15.13
CA GLN A 34 -9.48 6.42 14.95
C GLN A 34 -9.81 5.74 16.28
N ASP A 35 -11.10 5.63 16.60
CA ASP A 35 -11.56 5.02 17.85
C ASP A 35 -11.40 3.49 17.83
N SER A 36 -11.53 2.88 16.64
CA SER A 36 -11.33 1.47 16.33
C SER A 36 -10.31 1.32 15.20
N TYR A 37 -9.51 0.24 15.18
CA TYR A 37 -8.54 -0.01 14.11
C TYR A 37 -9.22 -0.50 12.81
N GLU A 38 -9.94 0.40 12.14
CA GLU A 38 -10.66 0.10 10.89
C GLU A 38 -9.82 0.42 9.65
N LYS A 39 -8.96 1.44 9.74
CA LYS A 39 -8.11 1.90 8.64
C LYS A 39 -6.67 1.43 8.87
N PRO A 40 -6.05 0.76 7.89
CA PRO A 40 -4.69 0.26 8.00
C PRO A 40 -3.68 1.40 8.18
N GLN A 41 -2.86 1.30 9.22
CA GLN A 41 -1.72 2.18 9.46
C GLN A 41 -0.50 1.69 8.67
N PHE A 42 -0.48 1.98 7.36
CA PHE A 42 0.54 1.47 6.44
C PHE A 42 1.98 1.80 6.85
N PHE A 43 2.86 0.82 6.62
CA PHE A 43 4.30 0.97 6.76
C PHE A 43 4.88 1.80 5.62
N TYR A 44 5.85 2.65 5.94
CA TYR A 44 6.63 3.37 4.95
C TYR A 44 8.10 3.52 5.37
N ALA A 45 8.94 3.70 4.36
CA ALA A 45 10.32 4.09 4.51
C ALA A 45 10.49 5.55 4.11
N GLU A 46 11.48 6.22 4.71
CA GLU A 46 11.84 7.57 4.33
C GLU A 46 12.21 7.65 2.85
N LEU A 47 11.79 8.75 2.22
CA LEU A 47 12.11 9.02 0.82
C LEU A 47 13.56 9.51 0.74
N SER A 48 14.50 8.59 0.57
CA SER A 48 15.85 8.95 0.14
C SER A 48 15.82 9.39 -1.33
N ASN A 49 16.57 10.45 -1.67
CA ASN A 49 16.61 11.14 -2.97
C ASN A 49 16.11 10.30 -4.17
N ILE A 50 14.81 10.36 -4.40
CA ILE A 50 14.17 9.65 -5.51
C ILE A 50 14.50 10.44 -6.76
N ARG A 51 15.53 10.01 -7.51
CA ARG A 51 15.71 10.51 -8.87
C ARG A 51 14.40 10.29 -9.61
N ALA A 52 13.84 11.38 -10.14
CA ALA A 52 12.64 11.31 -10.95
C ALA A 52 12.86 10.26 -12.04
N SER A 53 12.11 9.15 -11.97
CA SER A 53 12.01 8.27 -13.13
C SER A 53 11.47 9.14 -14.26
N ARG A 54 12.14 9.12 -15.42
CA ARG A 54 11.71 9.88 -16.59
C ARG A 54 10.25 9.50 -16.84
N SER A 55 9.33 10.45 -16.67
CA SER A 55 7.93 10.23 -17.02
C SER A 55 7.88 9.98 -18.52
N ILE A 56 7.24 8.89 -18.93
CA ILE A 56 6.88 8.69 -20.34
C ILE A 56 6.09 9.93 -20.75
N ALA A 57 6.49 10.58 -21.84
CA ALA A 57 5.79 11.75 -22.37
C ALA A 57 4.31 11.36 -22.57
N SER A 58 3.42 11.97 -21.79
CA SER A 58 2.00 11.71 -21.90
C SER A 58 1.50 12.36 -23.20
N VAL A 59 1.14 11.55 -24.18
CA VAL A 59 0.25 11.96 -25.27
C VAL A 59 -1.01 12.55 -24.61
N ALA A 60 -1.53 13.66 -25.14
CA ALA A 60 -2.73 14.33 -24.63
C ALA A 60 -3.95 13.39 -24.70
N GLU A 61 -4.08 12.49 -23.74
CA GLU A 61 -5.30 11.71 -23.50
C GLU A 61 -6.35 12.64 -22.90
N ASN A 62 -7.61 12.48 -23.32
CA ASN A 62 -8.75 13.19 -22.73
C ASN A 62 -8.72 13.02 -21.21
N SER A 63 -8.39 14.09 -20.49
CA SER A 63 -8.16 14.01 -19.06
C SER A 63 -9.49 13.89 -18.32
N LEU A 64 -9.60 12.89 -17.44
CA LEU A 64 -10.75 12.78 -16.55
C LEU A 64 -10.81 13.97 -15.59
N SER A 65 -12.00 14.36 -15.15
CA SER A 65 -12.17 15.22 -13.98
C SER A 65 -11.69 14.51 -12.71
N ASN A 66 -11.47 15.24 -11.61
CA ASN A 66 -11.04 14.64 -10.34
C ASN A 66 -12.06 13.60 -9.84
N LYS A 67 -13.35 13.90 -9.97
CA LYS A 67 -14.43 12.99 -9.57
C LYS A 67 -14.45 11.72 -10.41
N GLU A 68 -14.30 11.84 -11.72
CA GLU A 68 -14.27 10.69 -12.64
C GLU A 68 -13.02 9.82 -12.42
N ALA A 69 -11.85 10.44 -12.26
CA ALA A 69 -10.60 9.73 -12.00
C ALA A 69 -10.69 8.94 -10.68
N TYR A 70 -11.25 9.55 -9.64
CA TYR A 70 -11.47 8.90 -8.35
C TYR A 70 -12.43 7.71 -8.48
N PHE A 71 -13.63 7.95 -9.00
CA PHE A 71 -14.66 6.93 -9.10
C PHE A 71 -14.24 5.76 -9.99
N LEU A 72 -13.77 6.02 -11.22
CA LEU A 72 -13.39 4.95 -12.15
C LEU A 72 -12.17 4.17 -11.66
N GLY A 73 -11.24 4.84 -10.96
CA GLY A 73 -10.13 4.19 -10.27
C GLY A 73 -10.61 3.23 -9.19
N MET A 74 -11.41 3.73 -8.24
CA MET A 74 -12.00 2.93 -7.16
C MET A 74 -12.85 1.77 -7.67
N TYR A 75 -13.70 2.02 -8.68
CA TYR A 75 -14.56 1.00 -9.27
C TYR A 75 -13.74 -0.13 -9.91
N LYS A 76 -12.67 0.21 -10.64
CA LYS A 76 -11.79 -0.81 -11.23
C LYS A 76 -10.99 -1.57 -10.18
N GLN A 77 -10.50 -0.89 -9.14
CA GLN A 77 -9.80 -1.54 -8.02
C GLN A 77 -10.72 -2.50 -7.27
N LYS A 78 -11.99 -2.12 -7.05
CA LYS A 78 -13.03 -3.01 -6.52
C LYS A 78 -13.16 -4.28 -7.35
N ILE A 79 -13.22 -4.16 -8.68
CA ILE A 79 -13.28 -5.33 -9.58
C ILE A 79 -12.02 -6.20 -9.46
N LYS A 80 -10.84 -5.60 -9.33
CA LYS A 80 -9.58 -6.33 -9.10
C LYS A 80 -9.62 -7.09 -7.77
N MET A 81 -10.15 -6.47 -6.70
CA MET A 81 -10.33 -7.12 -5.39
C MET A 81 -11.35 -8.25 -5.44
N GLU A 82 -12.49 -8.06 -6.12
CA GLU A 82 -13.49 -9.12 -6.35
C GLU A 82 -12.84 -10.33 -7.04
N LYS A 83 -11.97 -10.09 -8.04
CA LYS A 83 -11.21 -11.15 -8.73
C LYS A 83 -10.24 -11.88 -7.79
N VAL A 84 -9.51 -11.16 -6.94
CA VAL A 84 -8.59 -11.74 -5.95
C VAL A 84 -9.34 -12.67 -4.99
N LEU A 85 -10.54 -12.26 -4.57
CA LEU A 85 -11.38 -13.00 -3.62
C LEU A 85 -12.21 -14.12 -4.27
N GLY A 86 -12.11 -14.33 -5.59
CA GLY A 86 -12.95 -15.30 -6.30
C GLY A 86 -14.45 -14.96 -6.30
N LEU A 87 -14.80 -13.71 -6.01
CA LEU A 87 -16.19 -13.26 -5.98
C LEU A 87 -16.70 -13.10 -7.41
N SER A 88 -17.93 -13.53 -7.64
CA SER A 88 -18.61 -13.19 -8.89
C SER A 88 -18.69 -11.67 -8.99
N GLN A 89 -18.17 -11.12 -10.09
CA GLN A 89 -18.26 -9.68 -10.34
C GLN A 89 -19.73 -9.30 -10.24
N SER A 90 -20.06 -8.44 -9.26
CA SER A 90 -21.44 -7.99 -9.11
C SER A 90 -21.71 -7.02 -10.26
N ASN A 91 -22.00 -7.56 -11.44
CA ASN A 91 -22.25 -6.83 -12.68
C ASN A 91 -23.58 -6.07 -12.67
N LYS A 92 -24.10 -5.72 -11.48
CA LYS A 92 -25.19 -4.76 -11.35
C LYS A 92 -24.60 -3.39 -11.70
N ASN A 93 -24.75 -3.01 -12.98
CA ASN A 93 -24.40 -1.70 -13.54
C ASN A 93 -25.26 -0.55 -12.98
N TYR A 94 -25.85 -0.73 -11.80
CA TYR A 94 -26.68 0.27 -11.17
C TYR A 94 -25.79 1.21 -10.36
N CYS A 95 -25.50 2.36 -10.98
CA CYS A 95 -24.69 3.41 -10.39
C CYS A 95 -25.22 4.74 -10.94
N PRO A 96 -26.35 5.26 -10.44
CA PRO A 96 -27.04 6.41 -11.03
C PRO A 96 -26.13 7.63 -11.25
N ALA A 97 -25.28 7.94 -10.27
CA ALA A 97 -24.38 9.10 -10.35
C ALA A 97 -23.30 8.99 -11.44
N PHE A 98 -22.99 7.78 -11.91
CA PHE A 98 -21.90 7.52 -12.87
C PHE A 98 -22.30 6.54 -13.98
N HIS A 99 -23.59 6.38 -14.26
CA HIS A 99 -24.09 5.37 -15.19
C HIS A 99 -23.46 5.52 -16.58
N ASN A 100 -23.48 6.74 -17.13
CA ASN A 100 -22.89 7.06 -18.43
C ASN A 100 -21.37 6.80 -18.44
N HIS A 101 -20.66 7.10 -17.35
CA HIS A 101 -19.24 6.82 -17.24
C HIS A 101 -18.95 5.32 -17.28
N LEU A 102 -19.72 4.51 -16.56
CA LEU A 102 -19.57 3.05 -16.60
C LEU A 102 -19.83 2.50 -18.01
N LEU A 103 -20.82 3.02 -18.74
CA LEU A 103 -21.08 2.64 -20.13
C LEU A 103 -19.93 3.04 -21.05
N ASN A 104 -19.49 4.30 -20.99
CA ASN A 104 -18.42 4.84 -21.85
C ASN A 104 -17.10 4.10 -21.65
N TYR A 105 -16.81 3.72 -20.41
CA TYR A 105 -15.54 3.11 -20.03
C TYR A 105 -15.61 1.58 -19.84
N LYS A 106 -16.74 0.94 -20.17
CA LYS A 106 -16.99 -0.50 -19.95
C LYS A 106 -15.83 -1.40 -20.40
N LYS A 107 -15.24 -1.13 -21.57
CA LYS A 107 -14.11 -1.92 -22.10
C LYS A 107 -12.83 -1.77 -21.26
N LYS A 108 -12.52 -0.55 -20.77
CA LYS A 108 -11.32 -0.26 -19.95
C LYS A 108 -11.47 -0.69 -18.49
N LEU A 109 -12.72 -0.83 -18.03
CA LEU A 109 -13.10 -1.29 -16.69
C LEU A 109 -13.02 -2.80 -16.52
N LYS A 110 -13.06 -3.58 -17.62
CA LYS A 110 -12.81 -5.01 -17.54
C LYS A 110 -11.46 -5.25 -16.87
N ALA A 111 -11.44 -6.18 -15.90
CA ALA A 111 -10.19 -6.62 -15.29
C ALA A 111 -9.23 -7.07 -16.41
N ALA A 112 -8.00 -6.56 -16.37
CA ALA A 112 -6.97 -7.04 -17.27
C ALA A 112 -6.70 -8.54 -17.00
N SER A 113 -5.95 -9.19 -17.88
CA SER A 113 -5.44 -10.56 -17.69
C SER A 113 -4.47 -10.71 -16.51
N GLU A 114 -4.35 -9.67 -15.67
CA GLU A 114 -3.57 -9.66 -14.44
C GLU A 114 -3.96 -10.84 -13.53
N SER A 115 -2.95 -11.56 -13.06
CA SER A 115 -3.11 -12.61 -12.05
C SER A 115 -2.74 -12.06 -10.68
N PHE A 116 -3.41 -12.53 -9.64
CA PHE A 116 -3.17 -12.15 -8.26
C PHE A 116 -3.07 -13.41 -7.40
N SER A 117 -2.24 -13.37 -6.35
CA SER A 117 -2.10 -14.47 -5.39
C SER A 117 -1.97 -13.93 -3.97
N LEU A 118 -2.83 -14.44 -3.09
CA LEU A 118 -2.70 -14.29 -1.63
C LEU A 118 -1.85 -15.41 -1.02
N SER A 119 -1.52 -16.45 -1.78
CA SER A 119 -0.63 -17.51 -1.32
C SER A 119 0.81 -17.00 -1.37
N LYS A 120 1.36 -16.71 -0.19
CA LYS A 120 2.74 -16.30 0.06
C LYS A 120 3.21 -16.87 1.39
N ASP A 121 4.51 -16.92 1.59
CA ASP A 121 5.11 -17.20 2.91
C ASP A 121 5.04 -15.95 3.79
N TRP A 122 3.86 -15.70 4.36
CA TRP A 122 3.58 -14.51 5.15
C TRP A 122 4.43 -14.41 6.42
N LYS A 123 4.83 -15.55 7.00
CA LYS A 123 5.72 -15.57 8.18
C LYS A 123 7.10 -15.05 7.81
N SER A 124 7.70 -15.56 6.73
CA SER A 124 8.99 -15.06 6.22
C SER A 124 8.93 -13.58 5.84
N LEU A 125 7.80 -13.10 5.31
CA LEU A 125 7.60 -11.68 5.02
C LEU A 125 7.55 -10.81 6.28
N ALA A 126 6.85 -11.27 7.33
CA ALA A 126 6.72 -10.58 8.61
C ALA A 126 8.05 -10.48 9.39
N ASP A 127 8.91 -11.47 9.21
CA ASP A 127 10.22 -11.60 9.86
C ASP A 127 11.36 -10.98 9.02
N SER A 128 11.06 -10.31 7.90
CA SER A 128 12.07 -9.72 7.02
C SER A 128 11.85 -8.24 6.76
N ALA A 129 12.85 -7.58 6.16
CA ALA A 129 12.72 -6.19 5.71
C ALA A 129 11.65 -6.01 4.60
N GLN A 130 11.07 -7.11 4.11
CA GLN A 130 10.01 -7.11 3.09
C GLN A 130 8.65 -6.67 3.64
N VAL A 131 8.52 -6.39 4.94
CA VAL A 131 7.33 -5.72 5.51
C VAL A 131 6.96 -4.48 4.70
N LEU A 132 7.97 -3.67 4.35
CA LEU A 132 7.77 -2.47 3.55
C LEU A 132 7.18 -2.76 2.17
N SER A 133 7.57 -3.84 1.49
CA SER A 133 7.03 -4.16 0.16
C SER A 133 5.69 -4.89 0.19
N ASN A 134 5.16 -5.22 1.37
CA ASN A 134 3.95 -6.01 1.56
C ASN A 134 2.94 -5.27 2.44
N PRO A 135 2.27 -4.21 1.92
CA PRO A 135 1.26 -3.44 2.64
C PRO A 135 0.08 -4.25 3.18
N MET A 136 -0.11 -5.49 2.69
CA MET A 136 -1.06 -6.45 3.25
C MET A 136 -0.87 -6.67 4.75
N LEU A 137 0.38 -6.63 5.23
CA LEU A 137 0.73 -6.81 6.64
C LEU A 137 0.20 -5.69 7.55
N ALA A 138 -0.19 -4.56 6.99
CA ALA A 138 -0.77 -3.45 7.76
C ALA A 138 -2.30 -3.56 7.90
N LEU A 139 -2.94 -4.52 7.24
CA LEU A 139 -4.39 -4.65 7.27
C LEU A 139 -4.88 -5.10 8.65
N PRO A 140 -6.00 -4.53 9.14
CA PRO A 140 -6.62 -4.95 10.40
C PRO A 140 -7.19 -6.37 10.26
N VAL A 141 -6.78 -7.26 11.16
CA VAL A 141 -7.42 -8.56 11.35
C VAL A 141 -8.69 -8.37 12.17
N ASP A 142 -8.59 -7.57 13.23
CA ASP A 142 -9.68 -7.13 14.09
C ASP A 142 -9.54 -5.63 14.45
N SER A 143 -10.28 -5.17 15.46
CA SER A 143 -10.29 -3.77 15.90
C SER A 143 -9.04 -3.32 16.66
N GLU A 144 -8.12 -4.22 16.99
CA GLU A 144 -6.94 -3.97 17.81
C GLU A 144 -5.64 -4.39 17.12
N THR A 145 -5.68 -5.45 16.30
CA THR A 145 -4.49 -6.08 15.72
C THR A 145 -4.44 -5.97 14.20
N ASP A 146 -3.23 -5.75 13.68
CA ASP A 146 -2.95 -5.89 12.25
C ASP A 146 -2.34 -7.25 11.94
N LEU A 147 -2.31 -7.58 10.64
CA LEU A 147 -1.81 -8.86 10.17
C LEU A 147 -0.34 -9.10 10.51
N LEU A 148 0.51 -8.07 10.59
CA LEU A 148 1.90 -8.20 11.03
C LEU A 148 1.99 -8.66 12.48
N THR A 149 1.26 -7.98 13.38
CA THR A 149 1.20 -8.31 14.80
C THR A 149 0.63 -9.71 15.01
N TYR A 150 -0.50 -10.01 14.35
CA TYR A 150 -1.13 -11.33 14.38
C TYR A 150 -0.15 -12.44 13.94
N ILE A 151 0.54 -12.28 12.80
CA ILE A 151 1.53 -13.25 12.31
C ILE A 151 2.69 -13.45 13.30
N ARG A 152 3.10 -12.41 14.03
CA ARG A 152 4.23 -12.49 14.96
C ARG A 152 3.87 -13.23 16.24
N GLU A 153 2.66 -13.01 16.73
CA GLU A 153 2.12 -13.65 17.94
C GLU A 153 1.74 -15.11 17.68
N GLU A 154 1.24 -15.41 16.48
CA GLU A 154 0.81 -16.75 16.11
C GLU A 154 1.95 -17.64 15.57
N SER A 155 1.84 -18.93 15.87
CA SER A 155 2.80 -19.95 15.40
C SER A 155 2.63 -20.29 13.91
N TYR A 156 1.42 -20.08 13.37
CA TYR A 156 1.05 -20.37 12.00
C TYR A 156 -0.05 -19.42 11.53
N VAL A 157 0.05 -18.92 10.30
CA VAL A 157 -1.00 -18.14 9.65
C VAL A 157 -1.35 -18.79 8.33
N ASP A 158 -2.59 -19.25 8.23
CA ASP A 158 -3.07 -19.83 6.99
C ASP A 158 -3.44 -18.77 5.94
N THR A 159 -3.66 -19.22 4.71
CA THR A 159 -4.07 -18.34 3.62
C THR A 159 -5.50 -17.82 3.82
N GLU A 160 -6.32 -18.49 4.62
CA GLU A 160 -7.72 -18.11 4.85
C GLU A 160 -7.81 -16.88 5.75
N THR A 161 -7.03 -16.79 6.82
CA THR A 161 -6.93 -15.57 7.66
C THR A 161 -6.53 -14.35 6.82
N VAL A 162 -5.56 -14.53 5.91
CA VAL A 162 -5.14 -13.45 5.01
C VAL A 162 -6.25 -13.09 4.01
N ARG A 163 -6.99 -14.09 3.52
CA ARG A 163 -8.14 -13.90 2.63
C ARG A 163 -9.27 -13.14 3.33
N GLU A 164 -9.61 -13.51 4.55
CA GLU A 164 -10.63 -12.86 5.38
C GLU A 164 -10.24 -11.41 5.73
N THR A 165 -8.98 -11.20 6.09
CA THR A 165 -8.41 -9.85 6.32
C THR A 165 -8.54 -8.97 5.08
N PHE A 166 -8.20 -9.51 3.91
CA PHE A 166 -8.37 -8.80 2.65
C PHE A 166 -9.85 -8.56 2.30
N GLU A 167 -10.72 -9.52 2.60
CA GLU A 167 -12.16 -9.42 2.41
C GLU A 167 -12.77 -8.32 3.27
N ASN A 168 -12.31 -8.19 4.53
CA ASN A 168 -12.71 -7.10 5.43
C ASN A 168 -12.31 -5.74 4.87
N TYR A 169 -11.07 -5.59 4.40
CA TYR A 169 -10.64 -4.36 3.73
C TYR A 169 -11.42 -4.08 2.43
N TYR A 170 -11.74 -5.13 1.67
CA TYR A 170 -12.59 -5.02 0.48
C TYR A 170 -13.99 -4.48 0.81
N LYS A 171 -14.59 -4.84 1.95
CA LYS A 171 -15.91 -4.31 2.37
C LYS A 171 -15.88 -2.78 2.48
N ILE A 172 -14.78 -2.19 2.95
CA ILE A 172 -14.59 -0.73 3.01
C ILE A 172 -14.59 -0.13 1.59
N THR A 173 -13.76 -0.68 0.71
CA THR A 173 -13.70 -0.23 -0.70
C THR A 173 -15.05 -0.38 -1.41
N LYS A 174 -15.74 -1.50 -1.19
CA LYS A 174 -17.07 -1.78 -1.75
C LYS A 174 -18.11 -0.78 -1.25
N LYS A 175 -18.11 -0.48 0.06
CA LYS A 175 -19.00 0.53 0.66
C LYS A 175 -18.73 1.90 0.04
N GLU A 176 -17.47 2.31 -0.06
CA GLU A 176 -17.15 3.61 -0.66
C GLU A 176 -17.59 3.70 -2.13
N VAL A 177 -17.39 2.65 -2.93
CA VAL A 177 -17.90 2.60 -4.31
C VAL A 177 -19.43 2.68 -4.35
N LYS A 178 -20.13 2.05 -3.41
CA LYS A 178 -21.58 2.14 -3.28
C LYS A 178 -22.01 3.58 -2.98
N ASP A 179 -21.40 4.23 -1.99
CA ASP A 179 -21.71 5.61 -1.59
C ASP A 179 -21.48 6.57 -2.78
N LEU A 180 -20.39 6.39 -3.53
CA LEU A 180 -20.14 7.10 -4.79
C LEU A 180 -21.23 6.85 -5.83
N CYS A 181 -21.69 5.61 -5.98
CA CYS A 181 -22.72 5.29 -6.96
C CYS A 181 -24.07 5.91 -6.65
N GLU A 182 -24.44 5.97 -5.37
CA GLU A 182 -25.71 6.51 -4.90
C GLU A 182 -25.71 8.04 -4.86
N THR A 183 -24.62 8.65 -4.37
CA THR A 183 -24.59 10.10 -4.07
C THR A 183 -23.66 10.90 -4.98
N GLY A 184 -22.78 10.24 -5.75
CA GLY A 184 -21.73 10.89 -6.50
C GLY A 184 -20.57 11.41 -5.65
N ALA A 185 -20.52 11.10 -4.35
CA ALA A 185 -19.46 11.52 -3.42
C ALA A 185 -19.21 10.46 -2.34
N SER A 186 -18.08 10.59 -1.64
CA SER A 186 -17.71 9.80 -0.46
C SER A 186 -16.74 10.61 0.38
N GLU A 187 -16.52 10.22 1.63
CA GLU A 187 -15.50 10.84 2.49
C GLU A 187 -14.11 10.77 1.85
N GLY A 188 -13.72 9.60 1.34
CA GLY A 188 -12.43 9.42 0.66
C GLY A 188 -12.30 10.28 -0.60
N TYR A 189 -13.39 10.53 -1.33
CA TYR A 189 -13.38 11.48 -2.46
C TYR A 189 -13.03 12.89 -2.00
N PHE A 190 -13.51 13.34 -0.84
CA PHE A 190 -13.15 14.66 -0.32
C PHE A 190 -11.69 14.73 0.11
N VAL A 191 -11.13 13.66 0.68
CA VAL A 191 -9.69 13.55 0.96
C VAL A 191 -8.88 13.65 -0.33
N PHE A 192 -9.23 12.87 -1.36
CA PHE A 192 -8.60 12.93 -2.68
C PHE A 192 -8.72 14.31 -3.34
N ARG A 193 -9.89 14.94 -3.27
CA ARG A 193 -10.13 16.28 -3.83
C ARG A 193 -9.29 17.33 -3.11
N ASN A 194 -9.21 17.27 -1.78
CA ASN A 194 -8.42 18.20 -0.99
C ASN A 194 -6.93 18.03 -1.30
N TYR A 195 -6.44 16.78 -1.39
CA TYR A 195 -5.07 16.50 -1.82
C TYR A 195 -4.78 17.08 -3.20
N SER A 196 -5.58 16.70 -4.20
CA SER A 196 -5.39 17.14 -5.59
C SER A 196 -5.50 18.65 -5.78
N LYS A 197 -6.26 19.36 -4.94
CA LYS A 197 -6.42 20.83 -5.04
C LYS A 197 -5.31 21.61 -4.35
N TYR A 198 -4.91 21.20 -3.15
CA TYR A 198 -4.05 22.03 -2.28
C TYR A 198 -2.58 21.59 -2.27
N TYR A 199 -2.32 20.31 -2.50
CA TYR A 199 -0.98 19.73 -2.31
C TYR A 199 -0.31 19.33 -3.63
N SER A 200 -1.09 19.09 -4.69
CA SER A 200 -0.55 18.66 -5.98
C SER A 200 0.31 19.72 -6.68
N SER A 201 0.08 21.01 -6.42
CA SER A 201 0.82 22.13 -7.01
C SER A 201 2.06 22.53 -6.20
N ASP A 202 2.13 22.16 -4.91
CA ASP A 202 3.24 22.50 -4.04
C ASP A 202 4.42 21.55 -4.28
N ARG A 203 5.45 22.05 -4.97
CA ARG A 203 6.67 21.27 -5.26
C ARG A 203 7.47 20.92 -4.01
N SER A 204 7.37 21.71 -2.94
CA SER A 204 8.11 21.48 -1.69
C SER A 204 7.48 20.36 -0.87
N PHE A 205 6.14 20.27 -0.90
CA PHE A 205 5.41 19.17 -0.30
C PHE A 205 5.55 17.89 -1.12
N ASN A 206 5.39 17.96 -2.44
CA ASN A 206 5.44 16.78 -3.29
C ASN A 206 6.79 16.06 -3.19
N ARG A 207 6.76 14.75 -2.88
CA ARG A 207 7.93 13.89 -2.62
C ARG A 207 8.63 14.13 -1.27
N SER A 208 7.95 14.76 -0.32
CA SER A 208 8.33 14.75 1.09
C SER A 208 7.78 13.52 1.83
N GLU A 209 8.30 13.24 3.02
CA GLU A 209 7.74 12.24 3.92
C GLU A 209 6.25 12.53 4.23
N ASP A 210 5.89 13.81 4.40
CA ASP A 210 4.51 14.22 4.68
C ASP A 210 3.59 14.00 3.48
N ALA A 211 4.07 14.23 2.26
CA ALA A 211 3.32 13.86 1.06
C ALA A 211 3.09 12.36 0.96
N LEU A 212 4.08 11.53 1.32
CA LEU A 212 3.91 10.08 1.34
C LEU A 212 2.87 9.66 2.39
N LYS A 213 2.98 10.16 3.62
CA LYS A 213 2.01 9.92 4.69
C LYS A 213 0.60 10.30 4.23
N ALA A 214 0.44 11.48 3.65
CA ALA A 214 -0.85 11.96 3.16
C ALA A 214 -1.39 11.13 1.98
N LEU A 215 -0.53 10.68 1.04
CA LEU A 215 -0.93 9.78 -0.05
C LEU A 215 -1.41 8.42 0.48
N LEU A 216 -0.78 7.89 1.51
CA LEU A 216 -1.20 6.66 2.18
C LEU A 216 -2.50 6.82 2.99
N LYS A 217 -3.09 8.02 3.04
CA LYS A 217 -4.47 8.26 3.52
C LYS A 217 -5.51 8.29 2.39
N VAL A 218 -5.07 8.26 1.13
CA VAL A 218 -5.95 8.35 -0.05
C VAL A 218 -6.31 6.93 -0.50
N THR A 219 -7.57 6.53 -0.32
CA THR A 219 -8.05 5.15 -0.56
C THR A 219 -7.59 4.53 -1.89
N PRO A 220 -7.75 5.19 -3.06
CA PRO A 220 -7.35 4.55 -4.30
C PRO A 220 -5.82 4.45 -4.47
N VAL A 221 -5.02 5.21 -3.73
CA VAL A 221 -3.55 5.03 -3.67
C VAL A 221 -3.20 3.80 -2.84
N THR A 222 -3.82 3.62 -1.68
CA THR A 222 -3.58 2.45 -0.81
C THR A 222 -4.09 1.16 -1.45
N ASN A 223 -5.23 1.21 -2.14
CA ASN A 223 -5.75 0.10 -2.93
C ASN A 223 -4.79 -0.31 -4.04
N TYR A 224 -4.22 0.66 -4.77
CA TYR A 224 -3.18 0.37 -5.76
C TYR A 224 -1.99 -0.33 -5.10
N TYR A 225 -1.53 0.19 -3.95
CA TYR A 225 -0.38 -0.35 -3.26
C TYR A 225 -0.59 -1.81 -2.81
N LEU A 226 -1.77 -2.10 -2.24
CA LEU A 226 -2.18 -3.45 -1.86
C LEU A 226 -2.24 -4.40 -3.06
N LEU A 227 -2.98 -4.02 -4.11
CA LEU A 227 -3.15 -4.85 -5.30
C LEU A 227 -1.82 -5.10 -6.03
N ASP A 228 -0.95 -4.10 -6.10
CA ASP A 228 0.38 -4.23 -6.70
C ASP A 228 1.29 -5.17 -5.90
N SER A 229 1.09 -5.27 -4.58
CA SER A 229 1.88 -6.18 -3.75
C SER A 229 1.53 -7.66 -3.96
N ILE A 230 0.28 -7.98 -4.31
CA ILE A 230 -0.23 -9.36 -4.50
C ILE A 230 -0.35 -9.78 -5.97
N LYS A 231 0.11 -8.92 -6.88
CA LYS A 231 0.10 -9.17 -8.32
C LYS A 231 1.19 -10.17 -8.73
N VAL A 232 0.83 -11.13 -9.59
CA VAL A 232 1.73 -12.16 -10.13
C VAL A 232 2.13 -11.79 -11.56
N GLY A 233 3.42 -11.95 -11.90
CA GLY A 233 3.90 -11.83 -13.29
C GLY A 233 4.55 -10.50 -13.72
N GLY A 234 5.22 -9.78 -12.81
CA GLY A 234 6.07 -8.63 -13.17
C GLY A 234 5.34 -7.33 -13.48
N ALA A 235 6.12 -6.25 -13.61
CA ALA A 235 5.69 -4.85 -13.48
C ALA A 235 4.88 -4.31 -14.68
N SER A 236 3.62 -4.72 -14.83
CA SER A 236 2.67 -3.84 -15.52
C SER A 236 2.37 -2.67 -14.59
N GLY A 237 2.78 -1.48 -15.02
CA GLY A 237 2.56 -0.25 -14.26
C GLY A 237 1.09 0.10 -14.09
N PRO A 238 0.81 1.27 -13.48
CA PRO A 238 -0.56 1.69 -13.24
C PRO A 238 -1.36 1.68 -14.54
N ASP A 239 -2.59 1.17 -14.48
CA ASP A 239 -3.50 1.16 -15.61
C ASP A 239 -4.01 2.57 -15.94
N TYR A 240 -4.88 2.69 -16.96
CA TYR A 240 -5.39 3.99 -17.39
C TYR A 240 -6.00 4.82 -16.24
N PHE A 241 -6.88 4.25 -15.41
CA PHE A 241 -7.54 5.03 -14.35
C PHE A 241 -6.59 5.33 -13.19
N GLU A 242 -5.71 4.39 -12.87
CA GLU A 242 -4.67 4.59 -11.86
C GLU A 242 -3.70 5.70 -12.29
N ARG A 243 -3.30 5.76 -13.57
CA ARG A 243 -2.49 6.86 -14.10
C ARG A 243 -3.21 8.21 -14.03
N GLN A 244 -4.49 8.26 -14.42
CA GLN A 244 -5.29 9.49 -14.33
C GLN A 244 -5.37 9.97 -12.87
N MET A 245 -5.61 9.07 -11.93
CA MET A 245 -5.59 9.36 -10.50
C MET A 245 -4.23 9.90 -10.03
N PHE A 246 -3.13 9.20 -10.33
CA PHE A 246 -1.79 9.64 -9.93
C PHE A 246 -1.41 10.99 -10.54
N ASN A 247 -1.86 11.28 -11.77
CA ASN A 247 -1.67 12.58 -12.39
C ASN A 247 -2.41 13.70 -11.63
N LYS A 248 -3.64 13.46 -11.18
CA LYS A 248 -4.38 14.46 -10.37
C LYS A 248 -3.76 14.72 -9.00
N LEU A 249 -3.06 13.72 -8.45
CA LEU A 249 -2.36 13.82 -7.17
C LEU A 249 -0.93 14.32 -7.32
N ASN A 250 -0.42 14.55 -8.53
CA ASN A 250 1.02 14.77 -8.78
C ASN A 250 1.91 13.68 -8.13
N ALA A 251 1.40 12.44 -8.11
CA ALA A 251 1.95 11.30 -7.39
C ALA A 251 2.46 10.20 -8.32
N GLN A 252 2.81 10.53 -9.57
CA GLN A 252 3.34 9.56 -10.54
C GLN A 252 4.65 8.89 -10.05
N TRP A 253 5.37 9.57 -9.16
CA TRP A 253 6.58 9.05 -8.51
C TRP A 253 6.29 7.89 -7.54
N PHE A 254 5.06 7.75 -7.06
CA PHE A 254 4.69 6.74 -6.06
C PHE A 254 4.92 5.32 -6.57
N LYS A 255 4.67 5.06 -7.86
CA LYS A 255 5.02 3.78 -8.49
C LYS A 255 6.51 3.45 -8.32
N GLY A 256 7.38 4.42 -8.60
CA GLY A 256 8.82 4.24 -8.45
C GLY A 256 9.24 4.03 -6.99
N TYR A 257 8.48 4.57 -6.03
CA TYR A 257 8.64 4.26 -4.61
C TYR A 257 8.28 2.79 -4.33
N VAL A 258 7.09 2.33 -4.72
CA VAL A 258 6.66 0.93 -4.55
C VAL A 258 7.63 -0.06 -5.22
N ASP A 259 8.08 0.24 -6.44
CA ASP A 259 9.05 -0.59 -7.16
C ASP A 259 10.39 -0.73 -6.43
N ARG A 260 10.84 0.33 -5.75
CA ARG A 260 12.08 0.30 -4.97
C ARG A 260 11.96 -0.55 -3.73
N LEU A 261 10.82 -0.51 -3.04
CA LEU A 261 10.60 -1.34 -1.85
C LEU A 261 10.71 -2.84 -2.18
N LYS A 262 10.33 -3.23 -3.40
CA LYS A 262 10.44 -4.61 -3.90
C LYS A 262 11.88 -5.04 -4.25
N GLN A 263 12.87 -4.14 -4.21
CA GLN A 263 14.26 -4.42 -4.57
C GLN A 263 15.14 -4.51 -3.30
N PRO A 264 15.32 -5.71 -2.71
CA PRO A 264 16.02 -5.86 -1.43
C PRO A 264 17.50 -5.44 -1.46
N ASN A 265 18.13 -5.38 -2.63
CA ASN A 265 19.58 -5.15 -2.79
C ASN A 265 19.97 -3.72 -3.21
N LYS A 266 19.02 -2.80 -3.42
CA LYS A 266 19.36 -1.38 -3.63
C LYS A 266 19.21 -0.66 -2.31
N ASN A 267 20.35 -0.33 -1.69
CA ASN A 267 20.40 0.47 -0.47
C ASN A 267 19.40 1.63 -0.54
N ILE A 268 18.31 1.52 0.23
CA ILE A 268 17.53 2.67 0.65
C ILE A 268 18.44 3.36 1.67
N SER A 269 19.34 4.22 1.19
CA SER A 269 20.26 4.94 2.06
C SER A 269 19.45 5.97 2.86
N TYR A 270 19.24 5.69 4.13
CA TYR A 270 18.78 6.69 5.10
C TYR A 270 19.75 7.87 5.07
N ILE A 271 19.23 9.09 4.97
CA ILE A 271 20.03 10.27 5.24
C ILE A 271 20.28 10.22 6.74
N LYS A 272 21.54 10.01 7.14
CA LYS A 272 21.96 10.41 8.48
C LYS A 272 21.93 11.94 8.47
N ASP A 273 21.12 12.52 9.34
CA ASP A 273 21.27 13.92 9.75
C ASP A 273 22.71 14.18 10.23
#